data_AF-A0A1J5GS35-F1
#
_entry.id   AF-A0A1J5GS35-F1
#
_cell.length_a   1.000
_cell.length_b   1.000
_cell.length_c   1.000
_cell.angle_alpha   90.00
_cell.angle_beta   90.00
_cell.angle_gamma   90.00
#
_symmetry.space_group_name_H-M   'P 1'
#
loop_
_entity.id
_entity.type
_entity.pdbx_description
1 polymer ?
#
loop_
_entity_poly.entity_id
_entity_poly.type
_entity_poly.pdbx_seq_one_letter_code
_entity_poly.pdbx_strand_id
1 'polypeptide(L)'
;MRLEDNDLIFSIKLSRPIAEAVGVSVYIFGYRQDRPFQEMPKLHIKFGAIEHQVLDQNNLLPIGVIKVERNLKEIKIWVPLDLLGNPQRILTSADTYLGTVPLDWVSWRVLEISN
;
A
#
# COMPACT_ATOMS: atom_id res chain seq x y z
N MET A 1 -4.54 -6.71 8.60
CA MET A 1 -4.13 -5.29 8.67
C MET A 1 -4.34 -4.83 10.09
N ARG A 2 -3.41 -4.07 10.65
CA ARG A 2 -3.44 -3.53 12.01
C ARG A 2 -2.61 -2.26 12.10
N LEU A 3 -2.82 -1.49 13.15
CA LEU A 3 -1.98 -0.36 13.55
C LEU A 3 -1.07 -0.82 14.71
N GLU A 4 0.21 -0.50 14.65
CA GLU A 4 1.20 -0.85 15.66
C GLU A 4 2.38 0.14 15.55
N ASP A 5 2.87 0.70 16.66
CA ASP A 5 4.03 1.59 16.71
C ASP A 5 4.06 2.72 15.66
N ASN A 6 2.92 3.38 15.44
CA ASN A 6 2.75 4.45 14.43
C ASN A 6 2.91 3.99 12.96
N ASP A 7 2.83 2.68 12.71
CA ASP A 7 2.80 2.09 11.38
C ASP A 7 1.43 1.48 11.08
N LEU A 8 1.00 1.63 9.82
CA LEU A 8 0.01 0.74 9.22
C LEU A 8 0.70 -0.53 8.73
N ILE A 9 0.34 -1.66 9.32
CA ILE A 9 0.90 -2.97 8.97
C ILE A 9 -0.14 -3.83 8.28
N PHE A 10 0.19 -4.33 7.10
CA PHE A 10 -0.63 -5.32 6.41
C PHE A 10 0.21 -6.36 5.68
N SER A 11 -0.41 -7.52 5.46
CA SER A 11 0.16 -8.65 4.75
C SER A 11 -0.76 -8.99 3.60
N ILE A 12 -0.17 -9.20 2.44
CA ILE A 12 -0.82 -9.65 1.22
C ILE A 12 -0.37 -11.08 0.98
N LYS A 13 -1.31 -12.01 1.14
CA LYS A 13 -1.10 -13.41 0.77
C LYS A 13 -1.36 -13.57 -0.72
N LEU A 14 -0.42 -14.20 -1.40
CA LEU A 14 -0.46 -14.39 -2.84
C LEU A 14 -0.94 -15.81 -3.15
N SER A 15 -1.92 -15.91 -4.03
CA SER A 15 -2.40 -17.20 -4.54
C SER A 15 -1.34 -17.91 -5.40
N ARG A 16 -0.41 -17.14 -5.99
CA ARG A 16 0.73 -17.62 -6.78
C ARG A 16 1.98 -16.79 -6.47
N PRO A 17 3.20 -17.33 -6.63
CA PRO A 17 4.40 -16.54 -6.45
C PRO A 17 4.47 -15.34 -7.39
N ILE A 18 5.12 -14.27 -6.92
CA ILE A 18 5.54 -13.17 -7.80
C ILE A 18 6.63 -13.73 -8.72
N ALA A 19 6.21 -14.24 -9.87
CA ALA A 19 7.08 -14.59 -10.99
C ALA A 19 7.13 -13.44 -12.00
N GLU A 20 7.94 -13.54 -13.05
CA GLU A 20 8.34 -12.44 -13.94
C GLU A 20 7.21 -11.51 -14.45
N ALA A 21 5.97 -11.99 -14.52
CA ALA A 21 4.83 -11.19 -14.99
C ALA A 21 3.75 -10.89 -13.93
N VAL A 22 3.85 -11.44 -12.71
CA VAL A 22 2.88 -11.18 -11.64
C VAL A 22 3.28 -9.92 -10.89
N GLY A 23 2.39 -8.94 -10.85
CA GLY A 23 2.56 -7.71 -10.07
C GLY A 23 1.51 -7.58 -8.97
N VAL A 24 1.81 -6.74 -7.97
CA VAL A 24 0.87 -6.36 -6.91
C VAL A 24 0.81 -4.84 -6.83
N SER A 25 -0.39 -4.29 -6.85
CA SER A 25 -0.65 -2.89 -6.54
C SER A 25 -1.29 -2.79 -5.18
N VAL A 26 -0.83 -1.83 -4.38
CA VAL A 26 -1.45 -1.47 -3.11
C VAL A 26 -1.71 0.03 -3.09
N TYR A 27 -2.94 0.41 -2.80
CA TYR A 27 -3.35 1.80 -2.64
C TYR A 27 -3.60 2.09 -1.16
N ILE A 28 -3.04 3.20 -0.66
CA ILE A 28 -3.20 3.63 0.72
C ILE A 28 -3.35 5.15 0.73
N PHE A 29 -4.56 5.63 0.96
CA PHE A 29 -4.88 7.05 0.94
C PHE A 29 -5.17 7.51 2.37
N GLY A 30 -4.34 8.41 2.87
CA GLY A 30 -4.58 9.06 4.14
C GLY A 30 -5.71 10.09 3.99
N TYR A 31 -6.66 10.09 4.91
CA TYR A 31 -7.76 11.04 4.94
C TYR A 31 -7.76 11.84 6.24
N ARG A 32 -7.95 13.15 6.11
CA ARG A 32 -8.20 14.06 7.23
C ARG A 32 -9.30 15.05 6.87
N GLN A 33 -10.13 15.42 7.83
CA GLN A 33 -11.19 16.41 7.57
C GLN A 33 -10.69 17.85 7.45
N ASP A 34 -9.47 18.13 7.91
CA ASP A 34 -8.92 19.49 8.08
C ASP A 34 -8.17 20.02 6.85
N ARG A 35 -8.11 19.26 5.75
CA ARG A 35 -7.42 19.65 4.52
C ARG A 35 -8.15 19.14 3.28
N PRO A 36 -7.96 19.76 2.10
CA PRO A 36 -8.54 19.28 0.85
C PRO A 36 -8.03 17.88 0.46
N PHE A 37 -8.92 17.02 -0.06
CA PHE A 37 -8.56 15.64 -0.44
C PHE A 37 -7.43 15.58 -1.48
N GLN A 38 -7.37 16.53 -2.40
CA GLN A 38 -6.32 16.61 -3.42
C GLN A 38 -4.92 16.74 -2.80
N GLU A 39 -4.78 17.47 -1.70
CA GLU A 39 -3.52 17.74 -1.02
C GLU A 39 -3.07 16.60 -0.10
N MET A 40 -3.93 15.61 0.15
CA MET A 40 -3.59 14.48 1.01
C MET A 40 -2.67 13.46 0.32
N PRO A 41 -1.73 12.82 1.06
CA PRO A 41 -0.91 11.75 0.52
C PRO A 41 -1.75 10.58 -0.02
N LYS A 42 -1.42 10.12 -1.22
CA LYS A 42 -2.08 8.99 -1.87
C LYS A 42 -1.00 8.03 -2.36
N LEU A 43 -0.69 7.05 -1.51
CA LEU A 43 0.37 6.11 -1.81
C LEU A 43 -0.12 5.03 -2.78
N HIS A 44 0.67 4.78 -3.82
CA HIS A 44 0.58 3.61 -4.67
C HIS A 44 1.89 2.83 -4.57
N ILE A 45 1.83 1.67 -3.94
CA ILE A 45 2.96 0.74 -3.82
C ILE A 45 2.81 -0.31 -4.91
N LYS A 46 3.79 -0.38 -5.82
CA LYS A 46 3.84 -1.34 -6.92
C LYS A 46 4.93 -2.36 -6.62
N PHE A 47 4.58 -3.63 -6.56
CA PHE A 47 5.53 -4.74 -6.46
C PHE A 47 5.68 -5.41 -7.81
N GLY A 48 6.93 -5.53 -8.28
CA GLY A 48 7.33 -6.44 -9.34
C GLY A 48 8.10 -7.64 -8.78
N ALA A 49 8.69 -8.44 -9.67
CA ALA A 49 9.45 -9.64 -9.31
C ALA A 49 10.61 -9.36 -8.34
N ILE A 50 11.38 -8.29 -8.57
CA ILE A 50 12.65 -8.03 -7.86
C ILE A 50 12.62 -6.73 -7.05
N GLU A 51 11.76 -5.78 -7.38
CA GLU A 51 11.73 -4.50 -6.69
C GLU A 51 10.31 -4.05 -6.40
N HIS A 52 10.20 -2.98 -5.61
CA HIS A 52 8.96 -2.26 -5.41
C HIS A 52 9.21 -0.76 -5.59
N GLN A 53 8.16 -0.06 -6.01
CA GLN A 53 8.14 1.40 -6.12
C GLN A 53 7.04 1.93 -5.22
N VAL A 54 7.30 3.08 -4.59
CA VAL A 54 6.30 3.81 -3.80
C VAL A 54 6.10 5.16 -4.47
N LEU A 55 4.88 5.43 -4.90
CA LEU A 55 4.50 6.74 -5.43
C LEU A 55 3.59 7.44 -4.43
N ASP A 56 3.80 8.73 -4.19
CA ASP A 56 2.74 9.61 -3.69
C ASP A 56 2.17 10.38 -4.87
N GLN A 57 0.97 9.98 -5.30
CA GLN A 57 0.34 10.48 -6.52
C GLN A 57 1.26 10.24 -7.74
N ASN A 58 1.81 11.31 -8.32
CA ASN A 58 2.71 11.24 -9.47
C ASN A 58 4.20 11.29 -9.09
N ASN A 59 4.53 11.41 -7.80
CA ASN A 59 5.89 11.55 -7.32
C ASN A 59 6.44 10.20 -6.86
N LEU A 60 7.52 9.74 -7.46
CA LEU A 60 8.25 8.58 -6.97
C LEU A 60 9.00 8.94 -5.68
N LEU A 61 8.76 8.19 -4.61
CA LEU A 61 9.41 8.41 -3.32
C LEU A 61 10.75 7.66 -3.23
N PRO A 62 11.67 8.12 -2.36
CA PRO A 62 12.95 7.44 -2.12
C PRO A 62 12.79 5.98 -1.66
N ILE A 63 13.79 5.15 -1.96
CA ILE A 63 13.86 3.79 -1.43
C ILE A 63 13.95 3.84 0.10
N GLY A 64 13.21 2.98 0.79
CA GLY A 64 13.25 2.85 2.25
C GLY A 64 12.26 3.74 3.01
N VAL A 65 11.40 4.52 2.33
CA VAL A 65 10.30 5.27 2.98
C VAL A 65 9.25 4.36 3.64
N ILE A 66 9.21 3.10 3.24
CA ILE A 66 8.42 2.04 3.87
C ILE A 66 9.33 0.85 4.15
N LYS A 67 8.98 0.05 5.15
CA LYS A 67 9.60 -1.26 5.34
C LYS A 67 8.79 -2.32 4.60
N VAL A 68 9.50 -3.19 3.88
CA VAL A 68 8.94 -4.32 3.15
C VAL A 68 9.70 -5.58 3.52
N GLU A 69 8.97 -6.62 3.89
CA GLU A 69 9.47 -8.00 3.92
C GLU A 69 8.66 -8.79 2.90
N ARG A 70 9.34 -9.55 2.04
CA ARG A 70 8.66 -10.38 1.04
C ARG A 70 9.27 -11.77 0.97
N ASN A 71 8.41 -12.73 0.72
CA ASN A 71 8.78 -14.09 0.35
C ASN A 71 7.93 -14.53 -0.86
N LEU A 72 8.07 -15.79 -1.28
CA LEU A 72 7.40 -16.31 -2.47
C LEU A 72 5.87 -16.29 -2.40
N LYS A 73 5.23 -16.15 -1.23
CA LYS A 73 3.76 -16.24 -1.08
C LYS A 73 3.16 -15.11 -0.26
N GLU A 74 3.98 -14.20 0.25
CA GLU A 74 3.54 -13.15 1.15
C GLU A 74 4.40 -11.90 0.99
N ILE A 75 3.74 -10.74 0.98
CA ILE A 75 4.37 -9.43 1.12
C ILE A 75 3.82 -8.80 2.37
N LYS A 76 4.71 -8.40 3.28
CA LYS A 76 4.39 -7.67 4.50
C LYS A 76 4.98 -6.27 4.43
N ILE A 77 4.14 -5.29 4.74
CA ILE A 77 4.42 -3.88 4.51
C ILE A 77 4.12 -3.12 5.79
N TRP A 78 5.02 -2.23 6.16
CA TRP A 78 4.87 -1.27 7.23
C TRP A 78 4.95 0.12 6.62
N VAL A 79 3.88 0.89 6.78
CA VAL A 79 3.78 2.24 6.25
C VAL A 79 3.66 3.21 7.42
N PRO A 80 4.65 4.09 7.62
CA PRO A 80 4.58 5.12 8.64
C PRO A 80 3.33 5.99 8.48
N LEU A 81 2.62 6.26 9.57
CA LEU A 81 1.40 7.09 9.53
C LEU A 81 1.69 8.56 9.17
N ASP A 82 2.89 9.05 9.48
CA ASP A 82 3.34 10.39 9.10
C ASP A 82 3.53 10.54 7.58
N LEU A 83 3.97 9.47 6.89
CA LEU A 83 4.02 9.39 5.43
C LEU A 83 2.61 9.48 4.81
N LEU A 84 1.59 9.05 5.54
CA LEU A 84 0.17 9.20 5.18
C LEU A 84 -0.42 10.54 5.66
N GLY A 85 0.40 11.46 6.18
CA GLY A 85 -0.02 12.76 6.66
C GLY A 85 -0.74 12.72 8.01
N ASN A 86 -0.47 11.71 8.84
CA ASN A 86 -1.14 11.45 10.13
C ASN A 86 -2.67 11.40 9.98
N PRO A 87 -3.20 10.40 9.25
CA PRO A 87 -4.60 10.38 8.85
C PRO A 87 -5.55 10.06 10.01
N GLN A 88 -6.79 10.53 9.90
CA GLN A 88 -7.92 10.11 10.75
C GLN A 88 -8.59 8.85 10.21
N ARG A 89 -8.57 8.69 8.88
CA ARG A 89 -9.07 7.50 8.19
C ARG A 89 -8.11 7.08 7.09
N ILE A 90 -8.02 5.79 6.81
CA ILE A 90 -7.24 5.26 5.71
C ILE A 90 -8.18 4.56 4.74
N LEU A 91 -8.13 4.92 3.46
CA LEU A 91 -8.76 4.15 2.39
C LEU A 91 -7.70 3.27 1.75
N THR A 92 -7.95 1.97 1.68
CA THR A 92 -6.96 1.04 1.11
C THR A 92 -7.59 -0.06 0.28
N SER A 93 -6.87 -0.46 -0.76
CA SER A 93 -7.20 -1.58 -1.63
C SER A 93 -5.89 -2.19 -2.12
N ALA A 94 -5.96 -3.45 -2.55
CA ALA A 94 -4.85 -4.11 -3.20
C ALA A 94 -5.38 -4.98 -4.34
N ASP A 95 -4.61 -5.09 -5.42
CA ASP A 95 -4.89 -5.96 -6.53
C ASP A 95 -3.62 -6.67 -6.99
N THR A 96 -3.80 -7.85 -7.56
CA THR A 96 -2.75 -8.62 -8.23
C THR A 96 -3.08 -8.73 -9.71
N TYR A 97 -2.06 -8.74 -10.55
CA TYR A 97 -2.22 -8.78 -11.99
C TYR A 97 -1.11 -9.59 -12.67
N LEU A 98 -1.38 -10.10 -13.86
CA LEU A 98 -0.42 -10.72 -14.78
C LEU A 98 -0.32 -9.85 -16.03
N GLY A 99 0.76 -9.08 -16.17
CA GLY A 99 0.86 -8.05 -17.21
C GLY A 99 -0.28 -7.03 -17.09
N THR A 100 -1.26 -7.07 -17.98
CA THR A 100 -2.45 -6.19 -17.94
C THR A 100 -3.71 -6.91 -17.45
N VAL A 101 -3.62 -8.20 -17.11
CA VAL A 101 -4.77 -9.04 -16.73
C VAL A 101 -4.92 -9.06 -15.21
N PRO A 102 -6.01 -8.54 -14.63
CA PRO A 102 -6.28 -8.67 -13.20
C PRO A 102 -6.42 -10.13 -12.80
N LEU A 103 -5.82 -10.52 -11.68
CA LEU A 103 -5.92 -11.87 -11.11
C LEU A 103 -6.86 -11.89 -9.91
N ASP A 104 -6.58 -11.08 -8.89
CA ASP A 104 -7.38 -10.94 -7.68
C ASP A 104 -7.44 -9.47 -7.26
N TRP A 105 -8.52 -9.06 -6.58
CA TRP A 105 -8.59 -7.74 -5.93
C TRP A 105 -9.23 -7.81 -4.55
N VAL A 106 -8.83 -6.89 -3.69
CA VAL A 106 -9.48 -6.60 -2.42
C VAL A 106 -10.28 -5.33 -2.59
N SER A 107 -11.61 -5.42 -2.40
CA SER A 107 -12.48 -4.25 -2.39
C SER A 107 -11.95 -3.17 -1.44
N TRP A 108 -12.14 -1.91 -1.81
CA TRP A 108 -11.76 -0.78 -0.97
C TRP A 108 -12.28 -0.95 0.46
N ARG A 109 -11.39 -0.77 1.42
CA ARG A 109 -11.68 -0.78 2.85
C ARG A 109 -11.37 0.57 3.45
N VAL A 110 -12.20 1.01 4.38
CA VAL A 110 -11.95 2.18 5.21
C VAL A 110 -11.52 1.69 6.58
N LEU A 111 -10.41 2.21 7.08
CA LEU A 111 -9.99 2.08 8.46
C LEU A 111 -10.15 3.41 9.16
N GLU A 112 -10.70 3.38 10.36
CA GLU A 112 -10.69 4.52 11.27
C GLU A 112 -9.48 4.38 12.20
N ILE A 113 -8.68 5.45 12.31
CA ILE A 113 -7.61 5.52 13.30
C ILE A 113 -8.26 6.13 14.53
N SER A 114 -8.49 5.32 15.56
CA SER A 114 -9.00 5.81 16.84
C SER A 114 -8.00 6.82 17.42
N ASN A 115 -8.48 8.03 17.69
CA ASN A 115 -7.76 9.04 18.47
C ASN A 115 -7.60 8.61 19.92
#